data_AF-A0A1T1D333-F1
#
_entry.id   AF-A0A1T1D333-F1
#
_cell.length_a   1.000
_cell.length_b   1.000
_cell.length_c   1.000
_cell.angle_alpha   90.00
_cell.angle_beta   90.00
_cell.angle_gamma   90.00
#
_symmetry.space_group_name_H-M   'P 1'
#
loop_
_entity.id
_entity.type
_entity.pdbx_description
1 polymer ?
#
loop_
_entity_poly.entity_id
_entity_poly.type
_entity_poly.pdbx_seq_one_letter_code
_entity_poly.pdbx_strand_id
1 'polypeptide(L)'
;MDLLVNPFFILGATMGDNRRRIMALAEEKSLTTDDATVPAVRDAKAMLIHPRRRLSAEIGWLPGLHLNTSWAISMLQQDPVQVRSLVGVPSLTRANLLAAGLIRVVEQLPKGEVVQWILELAHAHDAITAEPTMTLLNKERSAAGFPAIMDLQMVNAELRSQRQYYGQVIKKAVDQLPSRLLIEVITIVIDKATNHGDDQAPILIDDLVDGFEVEAQGFFEVETKTIQVLVERIRRAAEHDEGYEHMSRLVSQLENVVRNWDRVAQPIQVSARSRGTDHDLSHEVARGIRSLAVDLFNEHDLLAISRRLTAFQQMVFAEVDSVVEQSQEDATALNEIAKRRE
;
A
#
# COMPACT_ATOMS: atom_id res chain seq x y z
N MET A 1 -0.18 -8.92 -14.67
CA MET A 1 0.82 -8.95 -15.76
C MET A 1 1.04 -7.55 -16.31
N ASP A 2 2.28 -7.18 -16.64
CA ASP A 2 2.60 -5.89 -17.27
C ASP A 2 2.20 -5.86 -18.76
N LEU A 3 1.72 -4.71 -19.23
CA LEU A 3 1.21 -4.56 -20.60
C LEU A 3 2.29 -4.80 -21.66
N LEU A 4 3.53 -4.33 -21.45
CA LEU A 4 4.58 -4.45 -22.47
C LEU A 4 5.24 -5.84 -22.50
N VAL A 5 4.81 -6.76 -21.64
CA VAL A 5 5.18 -8.18 -21.70
C VAL A 5 3.96 -9.08 -21.89
N ASN A 6 2.78 -8.51 -22.12
CA ASN A 6 1.57 -9.27 -22.38
C ASN A 6 1.69 -9.99 -23.74
N PRO A 7 1.23 -11.25 -23.86
CA PRO A 7 1.25 -11.98 -25.12
C PRO A 7 0.63 -11.24 -26.32
N PHE A 8 -0.42 -10.44 -26.11
CA PHE A 8 -1.02 -9.62 -27.16
C PHE A 8 -0.05 -8.54 -27.67
N PHE A 9 0.67 -7.87 -26.76
CA PHE A 9 1.71 -6.90 -27.13
C PHE A 9 2.87 -7.57 -27.86
N ILE A 10 3.41 -8.66 -27.31
CA ILE A 10 4.59 -9.37 -27.85
C ILE A 10 4.35 -9.77 -29.31
N LEU A 11 3.17 -10.32 -29.62
CA LEU A 11 2.84 -10.76 -30.97
C LEU A 11 2.28 -9.64 -31.86
N GLY A 12 1.97 -8.46 -31.31
CA GLY A 12 1.17 -7.45 -32.02
C GLY A 12 -0.24 -7.93 -32.38
N ALA A 13 -0.79 -8.83 -31.56
CA ALA A 13 -2.11 -9.40 -31.74
C ALA A 13 -3.18 -8.57 -31.02
N THR A 14 -4.41 -8.66 -31.50
CA THR A 14 -5.60 -8.10 -30.87
C THR A 14 -6.43 -9.21 -30.21
N MET A 15 -7.31 -8.85 -29.27
CA MET A 15 -8.23 -9.84 -28.67
C MET A 15 -9.23 -10.42 -29.68
N GLY A 16 -9.44 -9.74 -30.81
CA GLY A 16 -10.26 -10.22 -31.93
C GLY A 16 -9.55 -11.20 -32.87
N ASP A 17 -8.23 -11.38 -32.73
CA ASP A 17 -7.48 -12.29 -33.62
C ASP A 17 -7.76 -13.75 -33.29
N ASN A 18 -8.11 -14.52 -34.32
CA ASN A 18 -8.33 -15.96 -34.23
C ASN A 18 -7.01 -16.75 -34.18
N ARG A 19 -7.09 -18.06 -33.91
CA ARG A 19 -5.92 -18.94 -33.82
C ARG A 19 -5.00 -18.89 -35.04
N ARG A 20 -5.56 -18.85 -36.26
CA ARG A 20 -4.75 -18.81 -37.50
C ARG A 20 -3.94 -17.52 -37.58
N ARG A 21 -4.57 -16.37 -37.27
CA ARG A 21 -3.89 -15.07 -37.26
C ARG A 21 -2.80 -15.00 -36.20
N ILE A 22 -3.06 -15.51 -34.99
CA ILE A 22 -2.05 -15.59 -33.91
C ILE A 22 -0.84 -16.44 -34.33
N MET A 23 -1.07 -17.58 -35.00
CA MET A 23 0.03 -18.42 -35.49
C MET A 23 0.87 -17.68 -36.53
N ALA A 24 0.22 -17.01 -37.50
CA ALA A 24 0.91 -16.23 -38.52
C ALA A 24 1.74 -15.07 -37.93
N LEU A 25 1.17 -14.33 -36.97
CA LEU A 25 1.88 -13.25 -36.27
C LEU A 25 3.10 -13.75 -35.50
N ALA A 26 2.98 -14.92 -34.85
CA ALA A 26 4.10 -15.53 -34.14
C ALA A 26 5.21 -15.99 -35.09
N GLU A 27 4.86 -16.54 -36.25
CA GLU A 27 5.83 -16.90 -37.30
C GLU A 27 6.54 -15.66 -37.83
N GLU A 28 5.81 -14.61 -38.20
CA GLU A 28 6.36 -13.33 -38.66
C GLU A 28 7.30 -12.69 -37.63
N LYS A 29 6.89 -12.66 -36.35
CA LYS A 29 7.73 -12.16 -35.25
C LYS A 29 8.99 -13.01 -35.04
N SER A 30 8.88 -14.33 -35.13
CA SER A 30 10.06 -15.21 -34.96
C SER A 30 11.13 -15.04 -36.03
N LEU A 31 10.77 -14.53 -37.21
CA LEU A 31 11.72 -14.25 -38.30
C LEU A 31 12.43 -12.90 -38.18
N THR A 32 11.84 -11.97 -37.42
CA THR A 32 12.26 -10.55 -37.37
C THR A 32 12.85 -10.13 -36.04
N THR A 33 12.74 -10.97 -35.01
CA THR A 33 13.22 -10.66 -33.65
C THR A 33 14.48 -11.43 -33.31
N ASP A 34 15.34 -10.86 -32.46
CA ASP A 34 16.62 -11.46 -32.05
C ASP A 34 16.44 -12.81 -31.34
N ASP A 35 17.44 -13.70 -31.42
CA ASP A 35 17.42 -15.04 -30.81
C ASP A 35 17.01 -15.03 -29.32
N ALA A 36 17.36 -13.98 -28.58
CA ALA A 36 17.01 -13.81 -27.16
C ALA A 36 15.50 -13.66 -26.89
N THR A 37 14.73 -13.22 -27.89
CA THR A 37 13.29 -12.93 -27.76
C THR A 37 12.40 -14.02 -28.33
N VAL A 38 12.96 -14.94 -29.11
CA VAL A 38 12.26 -16.10 -29.69
C VAL A 38 11.52 -16.93 -28.62
N PRO A 39 12.08 -17.18 -27.41
CA PRO A 39 11.36 -17.86 -26.34
C PRO A 39 10.07 -17.12 -25.94
N ALA A 40 10.11 -15.79 -25.82
CA ALA A 40 8.96 -14.99 -25.44
C ALA A 40 7.85 -15.03 -26.51
N VAL A 41 8.21 -15.00 -27.80
CA VAL A 41 7.26 -15.14 -28.92
C VAL A 41 6.59 -16.52 -28.91
N ARG A 42 7.37 -17.59 -28.68
CA ARG A 42 6.85 -18.96 -28.60
C ARG A 42 5.88 -19.12 -27.43
N ASP A 43 6.24 -18.59 -26.26
CA ASP A 43 5.44 -18.71 -25.05
C ASP A 43 4.16 -17.86 -25.15
N ALA A 44 4.25 -16.64 -25.70
CA ALA A 44 3.10 -15.79 -26.02
C ALA A 44 2.11 -16.49 -26.96
N LYS A 45 2.60 -17.13 -28.03
CA LYS A 45 1.76 -17.95 -28.93
C LYS A 45 1.05 -19.06 -28.15
N ALA A 46 1.79 -19.83 -27.35
CA ALA A 46 1.23 -20.92 -26.57
C ALA A 46 0.15 -20.44 -25.59
N MET A 47 0.33 -19.27 -24.96
CA MET A 47 -0.68 -18.67 -24.10
C MET A 47 -1.96 -18.31 -24.87
N LEU A 48 -1.83 -17.66 -26.03
CA LEU A 48 -2.99 -17.11 -26.75
C LEU A 48 -3.82 -18.13 -27.53
N ILE A 49 -3.26 -19.27 -27.94
CA ILE A 49 -4.00 -20.31 -28.68
C ILE A 49 -4.83 -21.23 -27.77
N HIS A 50 -4.44 -21.36 -26.50
CA HIS A 50 -5.10 -22.23 -25.52
C HIS A 50 -6.13 -21.44 -24.69
N PRO A 51 -7.45 -21.73 -24.79
CA PRO A 51 -8.50 -20.89 -24.20
C PRO A 51 -8.37 -20.61 -22.69
N ARG A 52 -7.86 -21.58 -21.92
CA ARG A 52 -7.62 -21.41 -20.47
C ARG A 52 -6.47 -20.45 -20.21
N ARG A 53 -5.32 -20.65 -20.87
CA ARG A 53 -4.13 -19.78 -20.70
C ARG A 53 -4.34 -18.39 -21.27
N ARG A 54 -5.16 -18.27 -22.31
CA ARG A 54 -5.55 -16.99 -22.92
C ARG A 54 -6.28 -16.08 -21.92
N LEU A 55 -7.04 -16.63 -20.98
CA LEU A 55 -7.79 -15.85 -19.99
C LEU A 55 -6.88 -14.93 -19.17
N SER A 56 -5.74 -15.44 -18.72
CA SER A 56 -4.75 -14.65 -17.97
C SER A 56 -4.21 -13.49 -18.80
N ALA A 57 -3.92 -13.74 -20.09
CA ALA A 57 -3.48 -12.70 -21.02
C ALA A 57 -4.58 -11.65 -21.27
N GLU A 58 -5.84 -12.07 -21.41
CA GLU A 58 -6.99 -11.18 -21.61
C GLU A 58 -7.27 -10.29 -20.39
N ILE A 59 -7.20 -10.86 -19.18
CA ILE A 59 -7.39 -10.11 -17.94
C ILE A 59 -6.26 -9.09 -17.74
N GLY A 60 -5.02 -9.45 -18.09
CA GLY A 60 -3.88 -8.55 -18.04
C GLY A 60 -3.73 -7.61 -19.23
N TRP A 61 -4.74 -7.46 -20.09
CA TRP A 61 -4.67 -6.64 -21.31
C TRP A 61 -5.57 -5.39 -21.26
N LEU A 62 -6.11 -4.96 -22.40
CA LEU A 62 -6.92 -3.74 -22.55
C LEU A 62 -8.33 -4.08 -23.05
N PRO A 63 -9.13 -4.86 -22.28
CA PRO A 63 -10.44 -5.26 -22.74
C PRO A 63 -11.42 -4.09 -22.97
N GLY A 64 -12.16 -4.16 -24.07
CA GLY A 64 -13.11 -3.11 -24.46
C GLY A 64 -12.50 -1.86 -25.10
N LEU A 65 -11.17 -1.78 -25.26
CA LEU A 65 -10.52 -0.64 -25.93
C LEU A 65 -10.47 -0.76 -27.46
N HIS A 66 -10.71 -1.96 -28.01
CA HIS A 66 -10.72 -2.31 -29.44
C HIS A 66 -9.78 -1.43 -30.31
N LEU A 67 -10.31 -0.44 -31.03
CA LEU A 67 -9.59 0.41 -32.00
C LEU A 67 -8.53 1.33 -31.36
N ASN A 68 -8.65 1.64 -30.07
CA ASN A 68 -7.76 2.55 -29.35
C ASN A 68 -6.61 1.82 -28.65
N THR A 69 -6.49 0.49 -28.79
CA THR A 69 -5.43 -0.31 -28.15
C THR A 69 -4.04 0.15 -28.56
N SER A 70 -3.77 0.29 -29.87
CA SER A 70 -2.46 0.74 -30.37
C SER A 70 -2.12 2.15 -29.91
N TRP A 71 -3.11 3.03 -29.85
CA TRP A 71 -2.95 4.38 -29.34
C TRP A 71 -2.62 4.39 -27.84
N ALA A 72 -3.32 3.59 -27.03
CA ALA A 72 -3.04 3.48 -25.59
C ALA A 72 -1.65 2.90 -25.30
N ILE A 73 -1.20 1.92 -26.09
CA ILE A 73 0.15 1.37 -26.00
C ILE A 73 1.20 2.42 -26.41
N SER A 74 0.97 3.15 -27.51
CA SER A 74 1.86 4.22 -27.96
C SER A 74 1.95 5.33 -26.91
N MET A 75 0.83 5.71 -26.29
CA MET A 75 0.78 6.66 -25.19
C MET A 75 1.62 6.16 -24.00
N LEU A 76 1.39 4.90 -23.57
CA LEU A 76 2.16 4.29 -22.49
C LEU A 76 3.67 4.25 -22.76
N GLN A 77 4.10 4.10 -24.02
CA GLN A 77 5.51 4.05 -24.39
C GLN A 77 6.16 5.43 -24.50
N GLN A 78 5.41 6.45 -24.94
CA GLN A 78 5.94 7.79 -25.22
C GLN A 78 5.81 8.75 -24.03
N ASP A 79 4.65 8.75 -23.37
CA ASP A 79 4.35 9.59 -22.22
C ASP A 79 3.41 8.81 -21.27
N PRO A 80 3.97 7.95 -20.40
CA PRO A 80 3.17 7.10 -19.53
C PRO A 80 2.29 7.89 -18.55
N VAL A 81 2.59 9.18 -18.28
CA VAL A 81 1.76 10.04 -17.42
C VAL A 81 0.34 10.22 -17.99
N GLN A 82 0.23 10.28 -19.31
CA GLN A 82 -1.05 10.54 -20.00
C GLN A 82 -2.08 9.43 -19.85
N VAL A 83 -1.69 8.23 -19.42
CA VAL A 83 -2.64 7.12 -19.25
C VAL A 83 -3.73 7.45 -18.22
N ARG A 84 -3.45 8.36 -17.27
CA ARG A 84 -4.43 8.84 -16.27
C ARG A 84 -5.58 9.63 -16.90
N SER A 85 -5.30 10.34 -17.99
CA SER A 85 -6.28 11.10 -18.77
C SER A 85 -7.29 10.18 -19.48
N LEU A 86 -7.01 8.88 -19.58
CA LEU A 86 -7.92 7.92 -20.18
C LEU A 86 -9.06 7.54 -19.22
N VAL A 87 -10.18 8.26 -19.36
CA VAL A 87 -11.42 8.06 -18.59
C VAL A 87 -12.51 7.42 -19.46
N GLY A 88 -13.56 6.88 -18.83
CA GLY A 88 -14.69 6.26 -19.54
C GLY A 88 -14.38 4.89 -20.15
N VAL A 89 -13.26 4.27 -19.76
CA VAL A 89 -12.87 2.91 -20.17
C VAL A 89 -13.23 1.88 -19.08
N PRO A 90 -13.35 0.59 -19.41
CA PRO A 90 -13.64 -0.44 -18.41
C PRO A 90 -12.64 -0.43 -17.25
N SER A 91 -13.10 -0.67 -16.02
CA SER A 91 -12.30 -0.59 -14.79
C SER A 91 -11.04 -1.45 -14.83
N LEU A 92 -11.13 -2.68 -15.37
CA LEU A 92 -10.00 -3.58 -15.56
C LEU A 92 -8.93 -2.99 -16.49
N THR A 93 -9.36 -2.36 -17.58
CA THR A 93 -8.48 -1.68 -18.53
C THR A 93 -7.83 -0.45 -17.91
N ARG A 94 -8.60 0.33 -17.16
CA ARG A 94 -8.08 1.47 -16.40
C ARG A 94 -7.02 1.03 -15.40
N ALA A 95 -7.29 0.01 -14.59
CA ALA A 95 -6.33 -0.52 -13.61
C ALA A 95 -5.05 -1.05 -14.28
N ASN A 96 -5.17 -1.78 -15.40
CA ASN A 96 -4.01 -2.27 -16.15
C ASN A 96 -3.13 -1.14 -16.69
N LEU A 97 -3.74 -0.08 -17.23
CA LEU A 97 -3.01 1.09 -17.72
C LEU A 97 -2.36 1.89 -16.59
N LEU A 98 -3.09 2.12 -15.49
CA LEU A 98 -2.55 2.82 -14.33
C LEU A 98 -1.37 2.08 -13.72
N ALA A 99 -1.47 0.75 -13.56
CA ALA A 99 -0.36 -0.06 -13.07
C ALA A 99 0.86 -0.02 -14.01
N ALA A 100 0.63 -0.16 -15.32
CA ALA A 100 1.72 -0.09 -16.29
C ALA A 100 2.36 1.31 -16.34
N GLY A 101 1.57 2.38 -16.23
CA GLY A 101 2.10 3.74 -16.20
C GLY A 101 2.93 3.99 -14.94
N LEU A 102 2.38 3.70 -13.76
CA LEU A 102 2.99 4.00 -12.45
C LEU A 102 4.45 3.54 -12.37
N ILE A 103 4.70 2.26 -12.67
CA ILE A 103 6.04 1.67 -12.54
C ILE A 103 7.08 2.29 -13.49
N ARG A 104 6.65 3.03 -14.52
CA ARG A 104 7.53 3.67 -15.50
C ARG A 104 7.87 5.11 -15.18
N VAL A 105 7.07 5.78 -14.34
CA VAL A 105 7.20 7.23 -14.11
C VAL A 105 7.37 7.63 -12.66
N VAL A 106 7.21 6.72 -11.69
CA VAL A 106 7.17 7.06 -10.26
C VAL A 106 8.36 7.89 -9.78
N GLU A 107 9.58 7.62 -10.24
CA GLU A 107 10.79 8.37 -9.87
C GLU A 107 10.79 9.83 -10.35
N GLN A 108 9.99 10.13 -11.37
CA GLN A 108 9.90 11.45 -12.01
C GLN A 108 8.72 12.26 -11.48
N LEU A 109 7.83 11.64 -10.71
CA LEU A 109 6.61 12.25 -10.24
C LEU A 109 6.81 12.97 -8.89
N PRO A 110 6.19 14.15 -8.70
CA PRO A 110 6.05 14.73 -7.38
C PRO A 110 5.30 13.78 -6.43
N LYS A 111 5.61 13.85 -5.13
CA LYS A 111 4.95 13.07 -4.06
C LYS A 111 3.43 13.02 -4.21
N GLY A 112 2.81 14.19 -4.39
CA GLY A 112 1.35 14.31 -4.49
C GLY A 112 0.77 13.54 -5.67
N GLU A 113 1.48 13.49 -6.80
CA GLU A 113 1.06 12.75 -7.99
C GLU A 113 1.19 11.25 -7.78
N VAL A 114 2.24 10.77 -7.10
CA VAL A 114 2.39 9.35 -6.74
C VAL A 114 1.23 8.90 -5.86
N VAL A 115 0.90 9.67 -4.82
CA VAL A 115 -0.26 9.40 -3.93
C VAL A 115 -1.54 9.29 -4.75
N GLN A 116 -1.84 10.28 -5.61
CA GLN A 116 -3.07 10.26 -6.40
C GLN A 116 -3.11 9.08 -7.37
N TRP A 117 -1.98 8.71 -7.96
CA TRP A 117 -1.89 7.57 -8.87
C TRP A 117 -2.22 6.25 -8.17
N ILE A 118 -1.67 6.04 -6.98
CA ILE A 118 -1.92 4.84 -6.17
C ILE A 118 -3.42 4.76 -5.81
N LEU A 119 -4.02 5.86 -5.37
CA LEU A 119 -5.46 5.94 -5.07
C LEU A 119 -6.32 5.67 -6.31
N GLU A 120 -5.99 6.26 -7.46
CA GLU A 120 -6.69 6.02 -8.72
C GLU A 120 -6.64 4.54 -9.15
N LEU A 121 -5.49 3.89 -8.97
CA LEU A 121 -5.33 2.46 -9.25
C LEU A 121 -6.17 1.62 -8.28
N ALA A 122 -6.14 1.94 -6.99
CA ALA A 122 -6.92 1.26 -5.96
C ALA A 122 -8.43 1.34 -6.22
N HIS A 123 -8.94 2.55 -6.51
CA HIS A 123 -10.35 2.74 -6.85
C HIS A 123 -10.73 2.08 -8.18
N ALA A 124 -9.86 2.12 -9.19
CA ALA A 124 -10.10 1.41 -10.44
C ALA A 124 -10.18 -0.11 -10.23
N HIS A 125 -9.36 -0.65 -9.33
CA HIS A 125 -9.40 -2.07 -8.96
C HIS A 125 -10.71 -2.44 -8.24
N ASP A 126 -11.15 -1.66 -7.26
CA ASP A 126 -12.35 -1.97 -6.49
C ASP A 126 -13.63 -1.93 -7.33
N ALA A 127 -13.62 -1.14 -8.41
CA ALA A 127 -14.70 -1.12 -9.39
C ALA A 127 -14.71 -2.33 -10.34
N ILE A 128 -13.75 -3.26 -10.24
CA ILE A 128 -13.69 -4.47 -11.07
C ILE A 128 -14.62 -5.53 -10.49
N THR A 129 -15.56 -5.98 -11.31
CA THR A 129 -16.48 -7.07 -10.97
C THR A 129 -16.36 -8.20 -11.98
N ALA A 130 -16.41 -9.45 -11.50
CA ALA A 130 -16.15 -10.63 -12.32
C ALA A 130 -17.19 -10.83 -13.43
N GLU A 131 -18.47 -10.58 -13.16
CA GLU A 131 -19.56 -10.80 -14.11
C GLU A 131 -19.51 -9.84 -15.32
N PRO A 132 -19.43 -8.51 -15.14
CA PRO A 132 -19.20 -7.57 -16.25
C PRO A 132 -17.89 -7.86 -17.00
N THR A 133 -16.83 -8.24 -16.29
CA THR A 133 -15.56 -8.64 -16.91
C THR A 133 -15.74 -9.86 -17.81
N MET A 134 -16.38 -10.92 -17.31
CA MET A 134 -16.64 -12.13 -18.09
C MET A 134 -17.48 -11.84 -19.33
N THR A 135 -18.51 -10.99 -19.20
CA THR A 135 -19.37 -10.58 -20.31
C THR A 135 -18.56 -9.85 -21.39
N LEU A 136 -17.72 -8.90 -20.98
CA LEU A 136 -16.83 -8.16 -21.87
C LEU A 136 -15.86 -9.09 -22.61
N LEU A 137 -15.19 -10.00 -21.90
CA LEU A 137 -14.25 -10.95 -22.49
C LEU A 137 -14.94 -11.93 -23.45
N ASN A 138 -16.13 -12.42 -23.12
CA ASN A 138 -16.88 -13.34 -23.97
C ASN A 138 -17.32 -12.70 -25.29
N LYS A 139 -17.64 -11.39 -25.29
CA LYS A 139 -17.93 -10.64 -26.52
C LYS A 139 -16.73 -10.65 -27.47
N GLU A 140 -15.53 -10.42 -26.93
CA GLU A 140 -14.26 -10.41 -27.68
C GLU A 140 -13.89 -11.81 -28.18
N ARG A 141 -14.01 -12.82 -27.31
CA ARG A 141 -13.76 -14.22 -27.67
C ARG A 141 -14.69 -14.73 -28.76
N SER A 142 -15.96 -14.32 -28.73
CA SER A 142 -16.92 -14.67 -29.78
C SER A 142 -16.49 -14.12 -31.13
N ALA A 143 -16.01 -12.86 -31.19
CA ALA A 143 -15.50 -12.27 -32.43
C ALA A 143 -14.23 -12.99 -32.94
N ALA A 144 -13.38 -13.46 -32.02
CA ALA A 144 -12.15 -14.20 -32.33
C ALA A 144 -12.35 -15.71 -32.59
N GLY A 145 -13.56 -16.24 -32.41
CA GLY A 145 -13.87 -17.67 -32.55
C GLY A 145 -13.31 -18.55 -31.43
N PHE A 146 -13.08 -17.99 -30.24
CA PHE A 146 -12.70 -18.74 -29.04
C PHE A 146 -13.95 -19.14 -28.22
N PRO A 147 -13.91 -20.29 -27.51
CA PRO A 147 -15.03 -20.70 -26.67
C PRO A 147 -15.26 -19.71 -25.53
N ALA A 148 -16.53 -19.48 -25.21
CA ALA A 148 -16.94 -18.65 -24.09
C ALA A 148 -16.44 -19.21 -22.76
N ILE A 149 -16.13 -18.31 -21.84
CA ILE A 149 -15.88 -18.57 -20.44
C ILE A 149 -17.24 -18.83 -19.78
N MET A 150 -17.40 -20.01 -19.20
CA MET A 150 -18.65 -20.46 -18.57
C MET A 150 -18.58 -20.44 -17.04
N ASP A 151 -17.37 -20.41 -16.48
CA ASP A 151 -17.14 -20.51 -15.04
C ASP A 151 -16.59 -19.18 -14.51
N LEU A 152 -17.41 -18.51 -13.71
CA LEU A 152 -17.06 -17.25 -13.05
C LEU A 152 -15.87 -17.42 -12.08
N GLN A 153 -15.66 -18.62 -11.52
CA GLN A 153 -14.55 -18.88 -10.60
C GLN A 153 -13.19 -18.81 -11.31
N MET A 154 -13.11 -19.18 -12.59
CA MET A 154 -11.90 -18.97 -13.39
C MET A 154 -11.56 -17.49 -13.54
N VAL A 155 -12.58 -16.63 -13.75
CA VAL A 155 -12.39 -15.18 -13.85
C VAL A 155 -11.95 -14.61 -12.50
N ASN A 156 -12.60 -15.01 -11.41
CA ASN A 156 -12.22 -14.58 -10.05
C ASN A 156 -10.77 -14.98 -9.70
N ALA A 157 -10.32 -16.18 -10.06
CA ALA A 157 -8.96 -16.63 -9.80
C ALA A 157 -7.91 -15.79 -10.54
N GLU A 158 -8.18 -15.45 -11.80
CA GLU A 158 -7.28 -14.61 -12.60
C GLU A 158 -7.35 -13.14 -12.16
N LEU A 159 -8.51 -12.62 -11.74
CA LEU A 159 -8.62 -11.29 -11.14
C LEU A 159 -7.85 -11.19 -9.82
N ARG A 160 -7.86 -12.22 -8.97
CA ARG A 160 -6.99 -12.29 -7.78
C ARG A 160 -5.52 -12.27 -8.14
N SER A 161 -5.12 -13.02 -9.17
CA SER A 161 -3.74 -13.00 -9.67
C SER A 161 -3.35 -11.63 -10.21
N GLN A 162 -4.30 -10.92 -10.83
CA GLN A 162 -4.09 -9.57 -11.34
C GLN A 162 -4.02 -8.53 -10.21
N ARG A 163 -4.82 -8.67 -9.14
CA ARG A 163 -4.68 -7.88 -7.90
C ARG A 163 -3.29 -8.03 -7.29
N GLN A 164 -2.79 -9.25 -7.15
CA GLN A 164 -1.43 -9.51 -6.64
C GLN A 164 -0.38 -8.79 -7.50
N TYR A 165 -0.56 -8.78 -8.82
CA TYR A 165 0.29 -8.01 -9.71
C TYR A 165 0.21 -6.50 -9.46
N TYR A 166 -0.98 -5.93 -9.26
CA TYR A 166 -1.12 -4.50 -8.92
C TYR A 166 -0.43 -4.15 -7.60
N GLY A 167 -0.61 -4.97 -6.56
CA GLY A 167 0.09 -4.78 -5.28
C GLY A 167 1.61 -4.81 -5.45
N GLN A 168 2.14 -5.76 -6.23
CA GLN A 168 3.58 -5.81 -6.55
C GLN A 168 4.06 -4.57 -7.32
N VAL A 169 3.24 -4.01 -8.21
CA VAL A 169 3.56 -2.78 -8.93
C VAL A 169 3.63 -1.59 -7.99
N ILE A 170 2.62 -1.41 -7.13
CA ILE A 170 2.59 -0.32 -6.15
C ILE A 170 3.80 -0.43 -5.23
N LYS A 171 4.07 -1.63 -4.69
CA LYS A 171 5.25 -1.90 -3.86
C LYS A 171 6.54 -1.50 -4.57
N LYS A 172 6.80 -2.05 -5.76
CA LYS A 172 8.02 -1.73 -6.53
C LYS A 172 8.14 -0.24 -6.83
N ALA A 173 7.02 0.44 -7.07
CA ALA A 173 7.03 1.87 -7.35
C ALA A 173 7.38 2.68 -6.09
N VAL A 174 6.83 2.30 -4.95
CA VAL A 174 7.10 2.95 -3.66
C VAL A 174 8.54 2.65 -3.18
N ASP A 175 9.05 1.44 -3.42
CA ASP A 175 10.43 1.03 -3.10
C ASP A 175 11.50 1.81 -3.87
N GLN A 176 11.13 2.45 -5.00
CA GLN A 176 12.04 3.33 -5.75
C GLN A 176 12.17 4.73 -5.11
N LEU A 177 11.32 5.07 -4.15
CA LEU A 177 11.37 6.35 -3.45
C LEU A 177 12.42 6.32 -2.32
N PRO A 178 13.04 7.47 -1.98
CA PRO A 178 13.83 7.57 -0.76
C PRO A 178 13.01 7.17 0.47
N SER A 179 13.59 6.49 1.46
CA SER A 179 12.86 5.92 2.62
C SER A 179 11.98 6.94 3.35
N ARG A 180 12.45 8.18 3.48
CA ARG A 180 11.67 9.27 4.08
C ARG A 180 10.38 9.53 3.29
N LEU A 181 10.48 9.56 1.97
CA LEU A 181 9.39 9.85 1.05
C LEU A 181 8.43 8.66 0.93
N LEU A 182 8.96 7.44 0.95
CA LEU A 182 8.18 6.20 1.02
C LEU A 182 7.18 6.23 2.18
N ILE A 183 7.66 6.47 3.40
CA ILE A 183 6.80 6.50 4.58
C ILE A 183 5.75 7.60 4.43
N GLU A 184 6.16 8.81 4.00
CA GLU A 184 5.22 9.91 3.78
C GLU A 184 4.15 9.58 2.72
N VAL A 185 4.50 8.86 1.65
CA VAL A 185 3.53 8.44 0.62
C VAL A 185 2.55 7.43 1.20
N ILE A 186 3.03 6.38 1.89
CA ILE A 186 2.17 5.34 2.46
C ILE A 186 1.22 5.97 3.48
N THR A 187 1.72 6.81 4.40
CA THR A 187 0.89 7.54 5.37
C THR A 187 -0.20 8.34 4.68
N ILE A 188 0.12 9.17 3.68
CA ILE A 188 -0.90 9.99 3.01
C ILE A 188 -1.90 9.13 2.23
N VAL A 189 -1.45 8.03 1.62
CA VAL A 189 -2.33 7.13 0.86
C VAL A 189 -3.36 6.48 1.79
N ILE A 190 -2.94 5.86 2.89
CA ILE A 190 -3.88 5.21 3.81
C ILE A 190 -4.81 6.23 4.46
N ASP A 191 -4.27 7.37 4.88
CA ASP A 191 -5.01 8.45 5.53
C ASP A 191 -6.14 8.98 4.64
N LYS A 192 -5.84 9.26 3.37
CA LYS A 192 -6.86 9.68 2.39
C LYS A 192 -7.84 8.58 2.02
N ALA A 193 -7.36 7.35 1.89
CA ALA A 193 -8.19 6.22 1.50
C ALA A 193 -9.22 5.84 2.56
N THR A 194 -8.93 6.15 3.83
CA THR A 194 -9.74 5.75 4.99
C THR A 194 -10.38 6.92 5.71
N ASN A 195 -10.24 8.16 5.22
CA ASN A 195 -10.64 9.35 5.97
C ASN A 195 -10.11 9.33 7.42
N HIS A 196 -8.78 9.25 7.58
CA HIS A 196 -8.12 9.19 8.90
C HIS A 196 -8.49 7.94 9.73
N GLY A 197 -8.80 6.82 9.08
CA GLY A 197 -9.15 5.57 9.75
C GLY A 197 -10.65 5.40 10.05
N ASP A 198 -11.52 6.30 9.59
CA ASP A 198 -12.96 6.23 9.84
C ASP A 198 -13.71 5.35 8.80
N ASP A 199 -13.15 5.18 7.61
CA ASP A 199 -13.71 4.40 6.50
C ASP A 199 -12.80 3.21 6.14
N GLN A 200 -13.41 2.13 5.60
CA GLN A 200 -12.65 0.99 5.07
C GLN A 200 -11.79 1.40 3.87
N ALA A 201 -10.53 0.94 3.84
CA ALA A 201 -9.65 1.19 2.72
C ALA A 201 -10.02 0.33 1.49
N PRO A 202 -9.66 0.76 0.28
CA PRO A 202 -9.56 -0.13 -0.86
C PRO A 202 -8.59 -1.27 -0.57
N ILE A 203 -8.89 -2.46 -1.06
CA ILE A 203 -8.16 -3.67 -0.66
C ILE A 203 -6.70 -3.69 -1.13
N LEU A 204 -6.37 -2.94 -2.19
CA LEU A 204 -4.99 -2.74 -2.62
C LEU A 204 -4.18 -1.84 -1.67
N ILE A 205 -4.83 -0.96 -0.93
CA ILE A 205 -4.17 -0.13 0.08
C ILE A 205 -3.92 -0.93 1.34
N ASP A 206 -4.85 -1.80 1.74
CA ASP A 206 -4.60 -2.76 2.83
C ASP A 206 -3.40 -3.67 2.49
N ASP A 207 -3.36 -4.24 1.28
CA ASP A 207 -2.22 -5.05 0.82
C ASP A 207 -0.89 -4.30 0.88
N LEU A 208 -0.90 -2.99 0.60
CA LEU A 208 0.28 -2.14 0.66
C LEU A 208 0.75 -1.95 2.11
N VAL A 209 -0.18 -1.64 3.04
CA VAL A 209 0.16 -1.42 4.45
C VAL A 209 0.60 -2.71 5.11
N ASP A 210 -0.08 -3.83 4.86
CA ASP A 210 0.30 -5.15 5.37
C ASP A 210 1.72 -5.55 4.89
N GLY A 211 2.03 -5.30 3.60
CA GLY A 211 3.36 -5.53 3.05
C GLY A 211 4.44 -4.64 3.69
N PHE A 212 4.10 -3.38 3.95
CA PHE A 212 4.99 -2.44 4.64
C PHE A 212 5.24 -2.81 6.11
N GLU A 213 4.21 -3.24 6.83
CA GLU A 213 4.32 -3.71 8.22
C GLU A 213 5.29 -4.88 8.35
N VAL A 214 5.23 -5.85 7.41
CA VAL A 214 6.15 -6.99 7.37
C VAL A 214 7.60 -6.53 7.23
N GLU A 215 7.88 -5.55 6.37
CA GLU A 215 9.22 -5.02 6.16
C GLU A 215 9.72 -4.16 7.33
N ALA A 216 8.79 -3.49 8.03
CA ALA A 216 9.09 -2.64 9.17
C ALA A 216 9.39 -3.41 10.47
N GLN A 217 9.14 -4.72 10.55
CA GLN A 217 9.32 -5.51 11.78
C GLN A 217 10.71 -5.35 12.40
N GLY A 218 11.77 -5.46 11.60
CA GLY A 218 13.14 -5.31 12.11
C GLY A 218 13.45 -3.91 12.66
N PHE A 219 12.80 -2.87 12.13
CA PHE A 219 12.88 -1.52 12.68
C PHE A 219 12.14 -1.43 14.02
N PHE A 220 10.93 -1.96 14.11
CA PHE A 220 10.15 -1.95 15.36
C PHE A 220 10.85 -2.73 16.48
N GLU A 221 11.45 -3.88 16.19
CA GLU A 221 12.21 -4.65 17.19
C GLU A 221 13.33 -3.81 17.83
N VAL A 222 14.10 -3.08 17.01
CA VAL A 222 15.23 -2.25 17.48
C VAL A 222 14.74 -1.03 18.26
N GLU A 223 13.77 -0.30 17.71
CA GLU A 223 13.28 0.94 18.30
C GLU A 223 12.47 0.66 19.58
N THR A 224 11.60 -0.36 19.60
CA THR A 224 10.86 -0.75 20.81
C THR A 224 11.82 -1.14 21.94
N LYS A 225 12.89 -1.89 21.64
CA LYS A 225 13.92 -2.21 22.64
C LYS A 225 14.63 -0.96 23.15
N THR A 226 14.90 0.00 22.26
CA THR A 226 15.54 1.28 22.64
C THR A 226 14.62 2.09 23.55
N ILE A 227 13.32 2.14 23.25
CA ILE A 227 12.29 2.75 24.09
C ILE A 227 12.27 2.10 25.47
N GLN A 228 12.22 0.76 25.56
CA GLN A 228 12.24 0.03 26.84
C GLN A 228 13.49 0.36 27.67
N VAL A 229 14.68 0.42 27.03
CA VAL A 229 15.92 0.79 27.72
C VAL A 229 15.88 2.22 28.27
N LEU A 230 15.32 3.18 27.51
CA LEU A 230 15.18 4.56 27.96
C LEU A 230 14.16 4.69 29.10
N VAL A 231 13.04 3.96 29.03
CA VAL A 231 12.05 3.89 30.11
C VAL A 231 12.70 3.43 31.41
N GLU A 232 13.44 2.32 31.38
CA GLU A 232 14.15 1.79 32.56
C GLU A 232 15.22 2.76 33.08
N ARG A 233 15.91 3.46 32.19
CA ARG A 233 16.91 4.45 32.58
C ARG A 233 16.27 5.66 33.28
N ILE A 234 15.11 6.11 32.83
CA ILE A 234 14.37 7.20 33.47
C ILE A 234 13.88 6.77 34.85
N ARG A 235 13.37 5.54 35.01
CA ARG A 235 13.00 4.98 36.33
C ARG A 235 14.16 5.03 37.30
N ARG A 236 15.33 4.50 36.91
CA ARG A 236 16.53 4.50 37.77
C ARG A 236 16.98 5.90 38.13
N ALA A 237 16.94 6.84 37.20
CA ALA A 237 17.31 8.23 37.47
C ALA A 237 16.39 8.88 38.52
N ALA A 238 15.11 8.51 38.53
CA ALA A 238 14.15 8.96 39.54
C ALA A 238 14.39 8.29 40.92
N GLU A 239 14.70 6.99 40.95
CA GLU A 239 15.06 6.25 42.18
C GLU A 239 16.30 6.82 42.88
N HIS A 240 17.26 7.32 42.11
CA HIS A 240 18.53 7.85 42.61
C HIS A 240 18.52 9.39 42.78
N ASP A 241 17.38 10.04 42.57
CA ASP A 241 17.20 11.50 42.64
C ASP A 241 18.27 12.26 41.82
N GLU A 242 18.51 11.82 40.57
CA GLU A 242 19.57 12.35 39.69
C GLU A 242 19.28 13.77 39.13
N GLY A 243 18.28 14.45 39.68
CA GLY A 243 17.94 15.84 39.39
C GLY A 243 17.11 16.05 38.13
N TYR A 244 16.26 17.08 38.16
CA TYR A 244 15.28 17.37 37.11
C TYR A 244 15.89 17.57 35.71
N GLU A 245 17.02 18.28 35.60
CA GLU A 245 17.69 18.54 34.32
C GLU A 245 18.23 17.27 33.65
N HIS A 246 18.67 16.28 34.44
CA HIS A 246 19.09 15.00 33.89
C HIS A 246 17.88 14.22 33.38
N MET A 247 16.83 14.11 34.19
CA MET A 247 15.58 13.43 33.81
C MET A 247 14.93 14.05 32.58
N SER A 248 14.85 15.39 32.50
CA SER A 248 14.29 16.10 31.34
C SER A 248 15.03 15.81 30.03
N ARG A 249 16.36 15.62 30.08
CA ARG A 249 17.15 15.20 28.92
C ARG A 249 16.85 13.77 28.51
N LEU A 250 16.72 12.84 29.47
CA LEU A 250 16.35 11.45 29.18
C LEU A 250 14.93 11.34 28.60
N VAL A 251 13.98 12.10 29.14
CA VAL A 251 12.61 12.17 28.60
C VAL A 251 12.62 12.73 27.19
N SER A 252 13.40 13.77 26.91
CA SER A 252 13.55 14.30 25.54
C SER A 252 14.15 13.25 24.58
N GLN A 253 15.07 12.39 25.05
CA GLN A 253 15.60 11.29 24.24
C GLN A 253 14.52 10.24 23.96
N LEU A 254 13.74 9.85 24.98
CA LEU A 254 12.61 8.95 24.84
C LEU A 254 11.60 9.48 23.82
N GLU A 255 11.19 10.75 23.94
CA GLU A 255 10.25 11.39 23.01
C GLU A 255 10.75 11.33 21.57
N ASN A 256 12.05 11.58 21.33
CA ASN A 256 12.62 11.52 19.98
C ASN A 256 12.57 10.12 19.38
N VAL A 257 12.92 9.09 20.16
CA VAL A 257 12.87 7.69 19.72
C VAL A 257 11.41 7.29 19.44
N VAL A 258 10.49 7.62 20.33
CA VAL A 258 9.06 7.32 20.16
C VAL A 258 8.47 8.04 18.95
N ARG A 259 8.84 9.30 18.65
CA ARG A 259 8.39 9.99 17.43
C ARG A 259 8.90 9.32 16.16
N ASN A 260 10.13 8.81 16.17
CA ASN A 260 10.67 8.08 15.02
C ASN A 260 9.97 6.74 14.83
N TRP A 261 9.73 6.02 15.93
CA TRP A 261 8.96 4.79 15.95
C TRP A 261 7.56 5.01 15.38
N ASP A 262 6.86 6.03 15.89
CA ASP A 262 5.50 6.35 15.51
C ASP A 262 5.37 6.79 14.06
N ARG A 263 6.34 7.54 13.52
CA ARG A 263 6.35 7.90 12.11
C ARG A 263 6.22 6.67 11.18
N VAL A 264 6.82 5.54 11.56
CA VAL A 264 6.72 4.28 10.80
C VAL A 264 5.44 3.53 11.18
N ALA A 265 5.00 3.58 12.43
CA ALA A 265 3.80 2.90 12.89
C ALA A 265 2.49 3.58 12.43
N GLN A 266 2.46 4.89 12.24
CA GLN A 266 1.27 5.67 11.94
C GLN A 266 0.43 5.09 10.78
N PRO A 267 0.98 4.80 9.58
CA PRO A 267 0.17 4.19 8.51
C PRO A 267 -0.47 2.84 8.91
N ILE A 268 0.21 2.07 9.76
CA ILE A 268 -0.28 0.78 10.28
C ILE A 268 -1.39 1.03 11.31
N GLN A 269 -1.23 2.02 12.20
CA GLN A 269 -2.25 2.41 13.16
C GLN A 269 -3.54 2.87 12.47
N VAL A 270 -3.43 3.72 11.44
CA VAL A 270 -4.59 4.17 10.64
C VAL A 270 -5.28 2.99 9.96
N SER A 271 -4.51 2.05 9.37
CA SER A 271 -5.07 0.84 8.77
C SER A 271 -5.69 -0.12 9.79
N ALA A 272 -5.12 -0.23 11.00
CA ALA A 272 -5.68 -1.04 12.06
C ALA A 272 -7.02 -0.45 12.53
N ARG A 273 -7.07 0.87 12.76
CA ARG A 273 -8.27 1.62 13.12
C ARG A 273 -9.36 1.49 12.05
N SER A 274 -9.03 1.67 10.77
CA SER A 274 -10.01 1.52 9.68
C SER A 274 -10.62 0.12 9.64
N ARG A 275 -9.84 -0.91 9.98
CA ARG A 275 -10.30 -2.31 10.03
C ARG A 275 -11.01 -2.68 11.35
N GLY A 276 -11.07 -1.77 12.33
CA GLY A 276 -11.60 -2.04 13.67
C GLY A 276 -10.76 -3.07 14.43
N THR A 277 -9.44 -3.07 14.21
CA THR A 277 -8.46 -3.97 14.82
C THR A 277 -7.39 -3.18 15.57
N ASP A 278 -6.66 -3.85 16.46
CA ASP A 278 -5.59 -3.23 17.24
C ASP A 278 -4.22 -3.44 16.59
N HIS A 279 -3.32 -2.47 16.79
CA HIS A 279 -1.89 -2.64 16.56
C HIS A 279 -1.19 -2.92 17.90
N ASP A 280 -0.81 -4.17 18.14
CA ASP A 280 -0.28 -4.65 19.42
C ASP A 280 0.98 -3.89 19.88
N LEU A 281 1.90 -3.62 18.95
CA LEU A 281 3.14 -2.91 19.27
C LEU A 281 2.88 -1.46 19.71
N SER A 282 1.89 -0.77 19.11
CA SER A 282 1.49 0.57 19.57
C SER A 282 0.97 0.51 21.00
N HIS A 283 0.15 -0.49 21.33
CA HIS A 283 -0.36 -0.68 22.69
C HIS A 283 0.75 -1.00 23.69
N GLU A 284 1.74 -1.81 23.31
CA GLU A 284 2.90 -2.10 24.16
C GLU A 284 3.69 -0.84 24.50
N VAL A 285 4.07 -0.06 23.48
CA VAL A 285 4.85 1.17 23.65
C VAL A 285 4.06 2.20 24.46
N ALA A 286 2.77 2.41 24.14
CA ALA A 286 1.91 3.33 24.87
C ALA A 286 1.77 2.92 26.35
N ARG A 287 1.58 1.62 26.63
CA ARG A 287 1.50 1.11 28.02
C ARG A 287 2.81 1.31 28.78
N GLY A 288 3.96 1.12 28.12
CA GLY A 288 5.26 1.35 28.73
C GLY A 288 5.46 2.82 29.15
N ILE A 289 5.11 3.76 28.27
CA ILE A 289 5.20 5.20 28.55
C ILE A 289 4.23 5.61 29.64
N ARG A 290 2.99 5.11 29.58
CA ARG A 290 1.98 5.35 30.63
C ARG A 290 2.45 4.86 31.99
N SER A 291 2.93 3.61 32.05
CA SER A 291 3.45 3.03 33.30
C SER A 291 4.56 3.88 33.87
N LEU A 292 5.50 4.35 33.04
CA LEU A 292 6.54 5.28 33.47
C LEU A 292 5.95 6.57 34.04
N ALA A 293 4.98 7.20 33.36
CA ALA A 293 4.37 8.44 33.83
C ALA A 293 3.65 8.26 35.18
N VAL A 294 3.01 7.12 35.39
CA VAL A 294 2.35 6.76 36.65
C VAL A 294 3.38 6.54 37.76
N ASP A 295 4.44 5.75 37.50
CA ASP A 295 5.49 5.46 38.48
C ASP A 295 6.21 6.74 38.94
N LEU A 296 6.59 7.61 37.99
CA LEU A 296 7.27 8.87 38.28
C LEU A 296 6.43 9.79 39.17
N PHE A 297 5.12 9.80 39.00
CA PHE A 297 4.24 10.59 39.84
C PHE A 297 4.02 9.93 41.22
N ASN A 298 3.64 8.66 41.25
CA ASN A 298 3.22 7.99 42.47
C ASN A 298 4.39 7.75 43.45
N GLU A 299 5.55 7.34 42.94
CA GLU A 299 6.69 6.93 43.77
C GLU A 299 7.70 8.07 44.01
N HIS A 300 7.77 9.05 43.08
CA HIS A 300 8.81 10.08 43.10
C HIS A 300 8.28 11.52 43.11
N ASP A 301 6.95 11.72 43.13
CA ASP A 301 6.29 13.03 43.12
C ASP A 301 6.64 13.93 41.91
N LEU A 302 7.06 13.34 40.79
CA LEU A 302 7.52 14.04 39.58
C LEU A 302 6.35 14.43 38.67
N LEU A 303 5.41 15.22 39.19
CA LEU A 303 4.17 15.62 38.52
C LEU A 303 4.41 16.30 37.15
N ALA A 304 5.43 17.17 37.04
CA ALA A 304 5.72 17.90 35.80
C ALA A 304 6.14 16.95 34.67
N ILE A 305 6.95 15.93 34.97
CA ILE A 305 7.42 14.94 33.99
C ILE A 305 6.27 14.01 33.61
N SER A 306 5.48 13.56 34.58
CA SER A 306 4.32 12.70 34.33
C SER A 306 3.30 13.39 33.39
N ARG A 307 2.94 14.66 33.64
CA ARG A 307 2.08 15.44 32.73
C ARG A 307 2.65 15.58 31.33
N ARG A 308 3.97 15.79 31.20
CA ARG A 308 4.66 15.87 29.91
C ARG A 308 4.54 14.56 29.13
N LEU A 309 4.78 13.42 29.78
CA LEU A 309 4.67 12.10 29.16
C LEU A 309 3.23 11.77 28.76
N THR A 310 2.24 12.07 29.61
CA THR A 310 0.82 11.84 29.29
C THR A 310 0.36 12.69 28.10
N ALA A 311 0.74 13.98 28.06
CA ALA A 311 0.43 14.85 26.91
C ALA A 311 1.13 14.38 25.63
N PHE A 312 2.36 13.88 25.74
CA PHE A 312 3.09 13.31 24.62
C PHE A 312 2.42 12.05 24.07
N GLN A 313 1.94 11.16 24.94
CA GLN A 313 1.22 9.95 24.55
C GLN A 313 -0.06 10.26 23.76
N GLN A 314 -0.83 11.28 24.16
CA GLN A 314 -2.01 11.74 23.43
C GLN A 314 -1.70 12.21 22.00
N MET A 315 -0.52 12.78 21.78
CA MET A 315 -0.12 13.26 20.45
C MET A 315 0.35 12.13 19.54
N VAL A 316 1.06 11.14 20.08
CA VAL A 316 1.72 10.09 19.29
C VAL A 316 0.76 8.96 18.93
N PHE A 317 -0.21 8.67 19.78
CA PHE A 317 -1.13 7.55 19.58
C PHE A 317 -2.56 8.04 19.30
N ALA A 318 -2.70 9.14 18.56
CA ALA A 318 -4.00 9.77 18.29
C ALA A 318 -4.92 8.85 17.46
N GLU A 319 -4.33 7.93 16.70
CA GLU A 319 -4.99 6.95 15.87
C GLU A 319 -5.34 5.65 16.63
N VAL A 320 -4.99 5.56 17.92
CA VAL A 320 -5.26 4.39 18.78
C VAL A 320 -6.29 4.77 19.84
N ASP A 321 -7.57 4.58 19.52
CA ASP A 321 -8.70 5.11 20.28
C ASP A 321 -8.66 4.73 21.78
N SER A 322 -8.34 3.47 22.10
CA SER A 322 -8.21 2.99 23.49
C SER A 322 -7.13 3.72 24.29
N VAL A 323 -6.02 4.09 23.63
CA VAL A 323 -4.91 4.84 24.24
C VAL A 323 -5.29 6.31 24.42
N VAL A 324 -6.03 6.88 23.47
CA VAL A 324 -6.56 8.25 23.56
C VAL A 324 -7.49 8.37 24.76
N GLU A 325 -8.47 7.47 24.90
CA GLU A 325 -9.42 7.45 26.01
C GLU A 325 -8.68 7.39 27.35
N GLN A 326 -7.79 6.41 27.51
CA GLN A 326 -7.04 6.19 28.75
C GLN A 326 -6.12 7.38 29.11
N SER A 327 -5.41 7.92 28.13
CA SER A 327 -4.50 9.06 28.37
C SER A 327 -5.27 10.35 28.70
N GLN A 328 -6.52 10.49 28.25
CA GLN A 328 -7.39 11.61 28.60
C GLN A 328 -7.92 11.52 30.05
N GLU A 329 -8.22 10.33 30.54
CA GLU A 329 -8.50 10.09 31.96
C GLU A 329 -7.29 10.43 32.83
N ASP A 330 -6.10 9.92 32.47
CA ASP A 330 -4.86 10.18 33.20
C ASP A 330 -4.53 11.69 33.24
N ALA A 331 -4.68 12.38 32.10
CA ALA A 331 -4.45 13.82 32.01
C ALA A 331 -5.41 14.60 32.93
N THR A 332 -6.67 14.19 33.00
CA THR A 332 -7.68 14.79 33.88
C THR A 332 -7.28 14.61 35.35
N ALA A 333 -6.93 13.39 35.75
CA ALA A 333 -6.50 13.08 37.12
C ALA A 333 -5.27 13.90 37.54
N LEU A 334 -4.23 13.97 36.69
CA LEU A 334 -3.03 14.76 36.97
C LEU A 334 -3.32 16.26 37.07
N ASN A 335 -4.23 16.79 36.26
CA ASN A 335 -4.65 18.18 36.31
C ASN A 335 -5.43 18.51 37.59
N GLU A 336 -6.30 17.62 38.06
CA GLU A 336 -7.00 17.79 39.34
C GLU A 336 -6.03 17.80 40.53
N ILE A 337 -5.04 16.91 40.50
CA ILE A 337 -3.99 16.86 41.52
C ILE A 337 -3.18 18.16 41.53
N ALA A 338 -2.78 18.66 40.35
CA ALA A 338 -2.06 19.92 40.24
C ALA A 338 -2.84 21.09 40.87
N LYS A 339 -4.14 21.21 40.57
CA LYS A 339 -5.01 22.25 41.14
C LYS A 339 -5.17 22.17 42.65
N ARG A 340 -5.06 20.99 43.25
CA ARG A 340 -5.12 20.82 44.72
C ARG A 340 -3.83 21.24 45.42
N ARG A 341 -2.72 21.37 44.69
CA ARG A 341 -1.41 21.78 45.21
C ARG A 341 -1.12 23.28 45.04
N GLU A 342 -1.92 23.98 44.23
CA GLU A 342 -1.92 25.45 44.09
C GLU A 342 -2.67 26.12 45.25
#